data_AF-A0A7X7E3C9-F1
#
_entry.id   AF-A0A7X7E3C9-F1
#
_cell.length_a   1.000
_cell.length_b   1.000
_cell.length_c   1.000
_cell.angle_alpha   90.00
_cell.angle_beta   90.00
_cell.angle_gamma   90.00
#
_symmetry.space_group_name_H-M   'P 1'
#
loop_
_entity.id
_entity.type
_entity.pdbx_description
1 polymer ?
#
loop_
_entity_poly.entity_id
_entity_poly.type
_entity_poly.pdbx_seq_one_letter_code
_entity_poly.pdbx_strand_id
1 'polypeptide(L)'
;MIAYRNYYESVLTDVCINRIEELVQKIPGSSDMYSDAISLLIETGELETGLSDILCKEQDKILPEITFCRNISLCSGLIVCNLWIHNVLSMDRLYRIHTFLSALKQRNLPLYIELGVPEGFVFYGLYPETFLDAAENFYNEKRPDSVIVIGLRSIGTQLSTIVASRLELFGCKVATCTVRPRGEPFNR
;
A
#
# COMPACT_ATOMS: atom_id res chain seq x y z
N MET A 1 14.92 -17.84 19.48
CA MET A 1 13.54 -17.34 19.66
C MET A 1 13.63 -15.82 19.68
N ILE A 2 13.36 -15.16 18.55
CA ILE A 2 13.32 -13.69 18.53
C ILE A 2 12.00 -13.31 19.21
N ALA A 3 12.09 -12.67 20.39
CA ALA A 3 10.93 -12.15 21.09
C ALA A 3 10.40 -10.95 20.30
N TYR A 4 9.36 -11.18 19.50
CA TYR A 4 8.67 -10.14 18.75
C TYR A 4 7.77 -9.36 19.71
N ARG A 5 8.11 -8.10 19.98
CA ARG A 5 7.19 -7.18 20.68
C ARG A 5 6.35 -6.49 19.61
N ASN A 6 5.21 -7.08 19.29
CA ASN A 6 4.20 -6.46 18.45
C ASN A 6 3.68 -5.18 19.13
N TYR A 7 4.24 -4.03 18.76
CA TYR A 7 3.74 -2.73 19.21
C TYR A 7 2.61 -2.33 18.25
N TYR A 8 1.37 -2.60 18.68
CA TYR A 8 0.18 -2.10 18.01
C TYR A 8 -0.30 -0.84 18.73
N GLU A 9 -0.64 0.19 17.96
CA GLU A 9 -1.26 1.41 18.45
C GLU A 9 -2.68 1.51 17.89
N SER A 10 -3.64 1.76 18.80
CA SER A 10 -5.02 2.05 18.43
C SER A 10 -5.13 3.52 18.05
N VAL A 11 -5.50 3.79 16.80
CA VAL A 11 -5.56 5.14 16.24
C VAL A 11 -6.92 5.42 15.64
N LEU A 12 -7.34 6.69 15.64
CA LEU A 12 -8.56 7.11 14.97
C LEU A 12 -8.40 6.98 13.45
N THR A 13 -9.36 6.34 12.79
CA THR A 13 -9.34 6.16 11.33
C THR A 13 -9.25 7.48 10.57
N ASP A 14 -9.95 8.51 11.05
CA ASP A 14 -9.92 9.84 10.44
C ASP A 14 -8.54 10.52 10.56
N VAL A 15 -7.78 10.22 11.61
CA VAL A 15 -6.41 10.76 11.76
C VAL A 15 -5.51 10.18 10.67
N CYS A 16 -5.60 8.87 10.40
CA CYS A 16 -4.85 8.23 9.32
C CYS A 16 -5.24 8.80 7.94
N ILE A 17 -6.54 8.98 7.71
CA ILE A 17 -7.03 9.58 6.47
C ILE A 17 -6.49 11.02 6.29
N ASN A 18 -6.53 11.83 7.35
CA ASN A 18 -6.03 13.20 7.29
C ASN A 18 -4.52 13.27 7.01
N ARG A 19 -3.71 12.37 7.59
CA ARG A 19 -2.27 12.28 7.27
C ARG A 19 -2.01 12.03 5.78
N ILE A 20 -2.80 11.15 5.16
CA ILE A 20 -2.71 10.88 3.73
C ILE A 20 -3.10 12.13 2.92
N GLU A 21 -4.15 12.85 3.33
CA GLU A 21 -4.55 14.09 2.65
C GLU A 21 -3.49 15.20 2.76
N GLU A 22 -2.87 15.35 3.93
CA GLU A 22 -1.76 16.29 4.14
C GLU A 22 -0.57 15.97 3.25
N LEU A 23 -0.19 14.68 3.14
CA LEU A 23 0.88 14.24 2.24
C LEU A 23 0.54 14.50 0.78
N VAL A 24 -0.68 14.20 0.34
CA VAL A 24 -1.15 14.47 -1.03
C VAL A 24 -1.04 15.95 -1.39
N GLN A 25 -1.35 16.85 -0.45
CA GLN A 25 -1.22 18.29 -0.64
C GLN A 25 0.24 18.78 -0.61
N LYS A 26 1.08 18.16 0.24
CA LYS A 26 2.48 18.53 0.43
C LYS A 26 3.37 18.17 -0.76
N ILE A 27 3.22 16.96 -1.32
CA ILE A 27 4.15 16.39 -2.30
C ILE A 27 4.48 17.32 -3.48
N PRO A 28 3.51 17.98 -4.18
CA PRO A 28 3.82 18.82 -5.34
C PRO A 28 4.77 20.01 -5.07
N GLY A 29 4.86 20.46 -3.82
CA GLY A 29 5.74 21.56 -3.40
C GLY A 29 6.94 21.10 -2.56
N SER A 30 7.14 19.79 -2.39
CA SER A 30 8.19 19.26 -1.53
C SER A 30 9.57 19.38 -2.15
N SER A 31 10.57 19.72 -1.33
CA SER A 31 11.99 19.67 -1.72
C SER A 31 12.51 18.24 -1.89
N ASP A 32 11.83 17.26 -1.30
CA ASP A 32 12.13 15.84 -1.41
C ASP A 32 10.83 15.05 -1.65
N MET A 33 10.31 15.17 -2.87
CA MET A 33 9.06 14.52 -3.30
C MET A 33 9.11 13.00 -3.12
N TYR A 34 10.30 12.39 -3.26
CA TYR A 34 10.44 10.94 -3.18
C TYR A 34 10.23 10.45 -1.75
N SER A 35 10.91 11.08 -0.78
CA SER A 35 10.74 10.75 0.63
C SER A 35 9.29 10.93 1.11
N ASP A 36 8.63 12.01 0.66
CA ASP A 36 7.20 12.20 0.97
C ASP A 36 6.29 11.18 0.27
N ALA A 37 6.64 10.73 -0.94
CA ALA A 37 5.92 9.66 -1.62
C ALA A 37 6.10 8.29 -0.94
N ILE A 38 7.27 8.00 -0.35
CA ILE A 38 7.48 6.82 0.50
C ILE A 38 6.61 6.90 1.75
N SER A 39 6.54 8.07 2.38
CA SER A 39 5.66 8.28 3.54
C SER A 39 4.19 8.06 3.16
N LEU A 40 3.77 8.54 1.99
CA LEU A 40 2.43 8.29 1.45
C LEU A 40 2.17 6.80 1.20
N LEU A 41 3.14 6.08 0.63
CA LEU A 41 3.04 4.62 0.43
C LEU A 41 2.83 3.88 1.77
N ILE A 42 3.57 4.27 2.81
CA ILE A 42 3.46 3.67 4.14
C ILE A 42 2.08 3.92 4.74
N GLU A 43 1.66 5.18 4.83
CA GLU A 43 0.38 5.59 5.44
C GLU A 43 -0.82 4.97 4.71
N THR A 44 -0.77 4.91 3.37
CA THR A 44 -1.84 4.27 2.58
C THR A 44 -1.94 2.77 2.82
N GLY A 45 -0.80 2.07 2.91
CA GLY A 45 -0.79 0.63 3.22
C GLY A 45 -1.14 0.30 4.67
N GLU A 46 -0.84 1.19 5.61
CA GLU A 46 -1.26 1.08 7.02
C GLU A 46 -2.77 1.22 7.15
N LEU A 47 -3.36 2.23 6.52
CA LEU A 47 -4.82 2.40 6.46
C LEU A 47 -5.51 1.18 5.84
N GLU A 48 -5.01 0.70 4.70
CA GLU A 48 -5.55 -0.51 4.04
C GLU A 48 -5.47 -1.74 4.97
N THR A 49 -4.34 -1.92 5.65
CA THR A 49 -4.13 -3.05 6.57
C THR A 49 -5.08 -2.96 7.77
N GLY A 50 -5.13 -1.82 8.45
CA GLY A 50 -5.94 -1.62 9.65
C GLY A 50 -7.44 -1.77 9.39
N LEU A 51 -7.94 -1.18 8.29
CA LEU A 51 -9.35 -1.34 7.90
C LEU A 51 -9.65 -2.78 7.48
N SER A 52 -8.78 -3.42 6.71
CA SER A 52 -8.98 -4.81 6.30
C SER A 52 -8.92 -5.79 7.48
N ASP A 53 -8.05 -5.56 8.46
CA ASP A 53 -7.95 -6.40 9.67
C ASP A 53 -9.24 -6.37 10.49
N ILE A 54 -9.91 -5.22 10.59
CA ILE A 54 -11.19 -5.10 11.30
C ILE A 54 -12.36 -5.63 10.46
N LEU A 55 -12.49 -5.19 9.21
CA LEU A 55 -13.64 -5.51 8.37
C LEU A 55 -13.63 -6.98 7.88
N CYS A 56 -12.44 -7.59 7.79
CA CYS A 56 -12.24 -8.97 7.36
C CYS A 56 -11.60 -9.83 8.46
N LYS A 57 -12.06 -9.69 9.70
CA LYS A 57 -11.52 -10.42 10.87
C LYS A 57 -11.42 -11.93 10.64
N GLU A 58 -12.53 -12.56 10.30
CA GLU A 58 -12.61 -14.03 10.14
C GLU A 58 -12.14 -14.51 8.76
N GLN A 59 -12.49 -13.77 7.71
CA GLN A 59 -12.21 -14.15 6.32
C GLN A 59 -11.97 -12.90 5.48
N ASP A 60 -11.00 -12.98 4.55
CA ASP A 60 -10.80 -11.98 3.50
C ASP A 60 -12.03 -11.85 2.60
N LYS A 61 -12.54 -10.63 2.45
CA LYS A 61 -13.73 -10.31 1.65
C LYS A 61 -13.42 -9.17 0.69
N ILE A 62 -14.13 -9.16 -0.43
CA ILE A 62 -14.13 -8.02 -1.35
C ILE A 62 -15.21 -7.06 -0.88
N LEU A 63 -14.78 -5.99 -0.21
CA LEU A 63 -15.65 -4.91 0.27
C LEU A 63 -15.32 -3.60 -0.47
N PRO A 64 -16.31 -2.69 -0.65
CA PRO A 64 -16.05 -1.38 -1.26
C PRO A 64 -14.96 -0.59 -0.54
N GLU A 65 -14.96 -0.58 0.80
CA GLU A 65 -13.99 0.12 1.64
C GLU A 65 -12.56 -0.35 1.36
N ILE A 66 -12.38 -1.67 1.30
CA ILE A 66 -11.08 -2.32 1.01
C ILE A 66 -10.66 -2.02 -0.43
N THR A 67 -11.62 -2.00 -1.36
CA THR A 67 -11.34 -1.67 -2.76
C THR A 67 -10.89 -0.22 -2.91
N PHE A 68 -11.49 0.73 -2.18
CA PHE A 68 -11.02 2.12 -2.17
C PHE A 68 -9.62 2.22 -1.58
N CYS A 69 -9.36 1.58 -0.44
CA CYS A 69 -8.03 1.55 0.16
C CYS A 69 -7.00 0.99 -0.81
N ARG A 70 -7.31 -0.14 -1.46
CA ARG A 70 -6.39 -0.75 -2.44
C ARG A 70 -6.08 0.17 -3.61
N ASN A 71 -7.08 0.87 -4.15
CA ASN A 71 -6.88 1.82 -5.22
C ASN A 71 -6.04 3.04 -4.79
N ILE A 72 -6.19 3.50 -3.54
CA ILE A 72 -5.35 4.54 -2.94
C ILE A 72 -3.89 4.07 -2.86
N SER A 73 -3.65 2.87 -2.31
CA SER A 73 -2.32 2.28 -2.20
C SER A 73 -1.66 2.00 -3.56
N LEU A 74 -2.45 1.65 -4.59
CA LEU A 74 -1.94 1.49 -5.96
C LEU A 74 -1.54 2.84 -6.58
N CYS A 75 -2.31 3.89 -6.34
CA CYS A 75 -1.94 5.23 -6.81
C CYS A 75 -0.65 5.72 -6.13
N SER A 76 -0.45 5.47 -4.83
CA SER A 76 0.80 5.79 -4.14
C SER A 76 1.97 4.98 -4.67
N GLY A 77 1.79 3.68 -4.94
CA GLY A 77 2.79 2.83 -5.59
C GLY A 77 3.24 3.36 -6.96
N LEU A 78 2.30 3.77 -7.82
CA LEU A 78 2.60 4.37 -9.12
C LEU A 78 3.35 5.70 -9.00
N ILE A 79 3.01 6.53 -8.00
CA ILE A 79 3.74 7.78 -7.72
C ILE A 79 5.20 7.47 -7.37
N VAL A 80 5.43 6.52 -6.46
CA VAL A 80 6.78 6.09 -6.06
C VAL A 80 7.56 5.57 -7.27
N CYS A 81 6.97 4.69 -8.08
CA CYS A 81 7.62 4.18 -9.29
C CYS A 81 8.01 5.32 -10.25
N ASN A 82 7.10 6.24 -10.55
CA ASN A 82 7.37 7.33 -11.49
C ASN A 82 8.43 8.32 -10.97
N LEU A 83 8.43 8.62 -9.67
CA LEU A 83 9.46 9.45 -9.06
C LEU A 83 10.82 8.74 -9.07
N TRP A 84 10.88 7.43 -8.77
CA TRP A 84 12.13 6.69 -8.79
C TRP A 84 12.73 6.58 -10.19
N ILE A 85 11.92 6.20 -11.18
CA ILE A 85 12.41 5.89 -12.53
C ILE A 85 12.65 7.17 -13.35
N HIS A 86 11.75 8.14 -13.23
CA HIS A 86 11.71 9.30 -14.12
C HIS A 86 11.89 10.63 -13.39
N ASN A 87 11.87 10.65 -12.06
CA ASN A 87 11.82 11.87 -11.27
C ASN A 87 10.63 12.77 -11.66
N VAL A 88 9.50 12.14 -12.02
CA VAL A 88 8.27 12.83 -12.45
C VAL A 88 7.13 12.52 -11.51
N LEU A 89 6.53 13.55 -10.94
CA LEU A 89 5.33 13.44 -10.13
C LEU A 89 4.08 13.21 -10.99
N SER A 90 3.29 12.21 -10.63
CA SER A 90 2.00 11.91 -11.28
C SER A 90 0.84 12.67 -10.63
N MET A 91 0.57 13.91 -11.06
CA MET A 91 -0.52 14.73 -10.53
C MET A 91 -1.91 14.06 -10.64
N ASP A 92 -2.17 13.33 -11.73
CA ASP A 92 -3.41 12.57 -11.88
C ASP A 92 -3.58 11.54 -10.75
N ARG A 93 -2.50 10.85 -10.35
CA ARG A 93 -2.56 9.85 -9.28
C ARG A 93 -2.86 10.48 -7.93
N LEU A 94 -2.30 11.66 -7.64
CA LEU A 94 -2.65 12.43 -6.44
C LEU A 94 -4.15 12.81 -6.43
N TYR A 95 -4.68 13.26 -7.56
CA TYR A 95 -6.12 13.57 -7.70
C TYR A 95 -7.00 12.32 -7.49
N ARG A 96 -6.59 11.17 -8.04
CA ARG A 96 -7.30 9.89 -7.85
C ARG A 96 -7.30 9.46 -6.39
N ILE A 97 -6.18 9.61 -5.66
CA ILE A 97 -6.13 9.36 -4.21
C ILE A 97 -7.17 10.21 -3.49
N HIS A 98 -7.19 11.53 -3.74
CA HIS A 98 -8.18 12.42 -3.12
C HIS A 98 -9.63 12.01 -3.42
N THR A 99 -9.90 11.60 -4.66
CA THR A 99 -11.23 11.09 -5.08
C THR A 99 -11.63 9.84 -4.31
N PHE A 100 -10.71 8.87 -4.19
CA PHE A 100 -10.98 7.62 -3.46
C PHE A 100 -11.10 7.83 -1.94
N LEU A 101 -10.31 8.74 -1.36
CA LEU A 101 -10.46 9.12 0.06
C LEU A 101 -11.82 9.76 0.32
N SER A 102 -12.28 10.65 -0.57
CA SER A 102 -13.61 11.25 -0.49
C SER A 102 -14.71 10.18 -0.54
N ALA A 103 -14.58 9.18 -1.41
CA ALA A 103 -15.51 8.06 -1.50
C ALA A 103 -15.45 7.13 -0.27
N LEU A 104 -14.26 6.95 0.32
CA LEU A 104 -14.06 6.16 1.53
C LEU A 104 -14.68 6.84 2.76
N LYS A 105 -14.53 8.17 2.90
CA LYS A 105 -15.15 8.98 3.98
C LYS A 105 -16.68 8.93 3.97
N GLN A 106 -17.31 8.59 2.85
CA GLN A 106 -18.77 8.42 2.75
C GLN A 106 -19.25 7.03 3.24
N ARG A 107 -18.33 6.17 3.69
CA ARG A 107 -18.65 4.83 4.21
C ARG A 107 -18.74 4.83 5.73
N ASN A 108 -19.40 3.80 6.26
CA ASN A 108 -19.42 3.54 7.71
C ASN A 108 -18.11 2.86 8.11
N LEU A 109 -17.07 3.67 8.35
CA LEU A 109 -15.77 3.18 8.76
C LEU A 109 -15.74 2.86 10.26
N PRO A 110 -14.95 1.86 10.69
CA PRO A 110 -14.58 1.72 12.10
C PRO A 110 -13.99 3.02 12.64
N LEU A 111 -14.37 3.41 13.86
CA LEU A 111 -13.86 4.63 14.49
C LEU A 111 -12.35 4.54 14.76
N TYR A 112 -11.88 3.35 15.13
CA TYR A 112 -10.48 3.04 15.43
C TYR A 112 -9.99 1.90 14.55
N ILE A 113 -8.70 1.96 14.20
CA ILE A 113 -7.94 0.86 13.60
C ILE A 113 -6.69 0.59 14.43
N GLU A 114 -6.19 -0.64 14.37
CA GLU A 114 -4.92 -1.03 14.99
C GLU A 114 -3.82 -0.95 13.94
N LEU A 115 -2.80 -0.14 14.19
CA LEU A 115 -1.62 -0.04 13.34
C LEU A 115 -0.43 -0.70 14.03
N GLY A 116 0.29 -1.55 13.30
CA GLY A 116 1.56 -2.10 13.75
C GLY A 116 2.71 -1.31 13.15
N VAL A 117 3.85 -1.24 13.86
CA VAL A 117 5.08 -0.67 13.29
C VAL A 117 5.39 -1.36 11.95
N PRO A 118 5.72 -0.61 10.87
CA PRO A 118 6.05 -1.21 9.59
C PRO A 118 7.48 -1.77 9.62
N GLU A 119 7.63 -2.87 10.34
CA GLU A 119 8.91 -3.43 10.78
C GLU A 119 9.87 -3.75 9.64
N GLY A 120 9.38 -4.07 8.44
CA GLY A 120 10.27 -4.33 7.32
C GLY A 120 10.99 -3.12 6.75
N PHE A 121 10.41 -1.92 6.88
CA PHE A 121 11.11 -0.68 6.55
C PHE A 121 12.08 -0.27 7.67
N VAL A 122 11.67 -0.45 8.93
CA VAL A 122 12.43 0.03 10.10
C VAL A 122 13.56 -0.93 10.50
N PHE A 123 13.36 -2.25 10.41
CA PHE A 123 14.26 -3.26 10.95
C PHE A 123 14.87 -4.18 9.88
N TYR A 124 14.26 -4.33 8.70
CA TYR A 124 14.72 -5.27 7.67
C TYR A 124 15.29 -4.61 6.41
N GLY A 125 15.34 -3.27 6.33
CA GLY A 125 15.90 -2.57 5.17
C GLY A 125 15.22 -2.94 3.86
N LEU A 126 13.91 -3.20 3.88
CA LEU A 126 13.14 -3.53 2.68
C LEU A 126 12.81 -2.23 1.94
N TYR A 127 13.58 -1.97 0.89
CA TYR A 127 13.47 -0.80 0.02
C TYR A 127 12.49 -1.07 -1.13
N PRO A 128 11.50 -0.19 -1.39
CA PRO A 128 10.59 -0.30 -2.53
C PRO A 128 11.30 -0.52 -3.87
N GLU A 129 12.45 0.10 -4.04
CA GLU A 129 13.34 0.02 -5.19
C GLU A 129 13.74 -1.43 -5.50
N THR A 130 14.08 -2.22 -4.49
CA THR A 130 14.43 -3.64 -4.66
C THR A 130 13.27 -4.46 -5.21
N PHE A 131 12.03 -4.12 -4.84
CA PHE A 131 10.83 -4.79 -5.34
C PHE A 131 10.45 -4.33 -6.75
N LEU A 132 10.77 -3.09 -7.10
CA LEU A 132 10.67 -2.56 -8.46
C LEU A 132 11.60 -3.33 -9.40
N ASP A 133 12.87 -3.49 -9.01
CA ASP A 133 13.86 -4.26 -9.79
C ASP A 133 13.46 -5.74 -9.91
N ALA A 134 12.96 -6.34 -8.84
CA ALA A 134 12.47 -7.72 -8.87
C ALA A 134 11.28 -7.90 -9.83
N ALA A 135 10.34 -6.95 -9.83
CA ALA A 135 9.20 -6.97 -10.74
C ALA A 135 9.62 -6.82 -12.22
N GLU A 136 10.61 -5.98 -12.49
CA GLU A 136 11.19 -5.84 -13.83
C GLU A 136 11.90 -7.12 -14.30
N ASN A 137 12.73 -7.72 -13.43
CA ASN A 137 13.39 -8.98 -13.74
C ASN A 137 12.38 -10.08 -14.06
N PHE A 138 11.34 -10.19 -13.24
CA PHE A 138 10.23 -11.13 -13.48
C PHE A 138 9.53 -10.86 -14.82
N TYR A 139 9.22 -9.61 -15.14
CA TYR A 139 8.59 -9.26 -16.42
C TYR A 139 9.47 -9.61 -17.62
N ASN A 140 10.76 -9.29 -17.55
CA ASN A 140 11.71 -9.56 -18.63
C ASN A 140 11.91 -11.07 -18.88
N GLU A 141 11.92 -11.87 -17.82
CA GLU A 141 12.08 -13.32 -17.90
C GLU A 141 10.80 -14.03 -18.35
N LYS A 142 9.65 -13.67 -17.77
CA LYS A 142 8.39 -14.42 -17.98
C LYS A 142 7.50 -13.84 -19.07
N ARG A 143 7.66 -12.57 -19.42
CA ARG A 143 6.84 -11.83 -20.38
C ARG A 143 5.32 -12.09 -20.21
N PRO A 144 4.77 -11.91 -18.99
CA PRO A 144 3.38 -12.26 -18.73
C PRO A 144 2.41 -11.24 -19.34
N ASP A 145 1.34 -11.73 -19.97
CA ASP A 145 0.23 -10.88 -20.44
C ASP A 145 -0.64 -10.38 -19.26
N SER A 146 -0.77 -11.20 -18.21
CA SER A 146 -1.56 -10.88 -17.02
C SER A 146 -1.01 -11.53 -15.77
N VAL A 147 -1.13 -10.85 -14.64
CA VAL A 147 -0.67 -11.32 -13.32
C VAL A 147 -1.68 -11.00 -12.22
N ILE A 148 -1.63 -11.79 -11.15
CA ILE A 148 -2.25 -11.44 -9.86
C ILE A 148 -1.11 -11.18 -8.87
N VAL A 149 -1.12 -10.01 -8.24
CA VAL A 149 -0.19 -9.67 -7.16
C VAL A 149 -0.95 -9.73 -5.83
N ILE A 150 -0.56 -10.67 -4.98
CA ILE A 150 -1.16 -10.87 -3.66
C ILE A 150 -0.23 -10.29 -2.59
N GLY A 151 -0.69 -9.24 -1.92
CA GLY A 151 0.02 -8.68 -0.76
C GLY A 151 -0.36 -9.41 0.52
N LEU A 152 0.63 -9.77 1.34
CA LEU A 152 0.37 -10.26 2.69
C LEU A 152 0.25 -9.07 3.64
N ARG A 153 -0.92 -8.92 4.29
CA ARG A 153 -1.21 -7.79 5.18
C ARG A 153 -0.13 -7.61 6.25
N SER A 154 0.22 -6.35 6.55
CA SER A 154 1.53 -5.82 7.00
C SER A 154 2.33 -5.26 5.82
N ILE A 155 3.65 -5.44 5.77
CA ILE A 155 4.50 -4.82 4.75
C ILE A 155 4.17 -5.26 3.32
N GLY A 156 3.62 -6.47 3.15
CA GLY A 156 3.20 -6.96 1.84
C GLY A 156 2.06 -6.14 1.24
N THR A 157 1.30 -5.40 2.05
CA THR A 157 0.28 -4.45 1.56
C THR A 157 0.93 -3.38 0.68
N GLN A 158 1.98 -2.71 1.18
CA GLN A 158 2.72 -1.70 0.43
C GLN A 158 3.53 -2.31 -0.71
N LEU A 159 4.32 -3.35 -0.44
CA LEU A 159 5.25 -3.88 -1.45
C LEU A 159 4.52 -4.49 -2.65
N SER A 160 3.34 -5.06 -2.44
CA SER A 160 2.50 -5.55 -3.55
C SER A 160 2.04 -4.43 -4.48
N THR A 161 1.90 -3.18 -4.01
CA THR A 161 1.53 -2.07 -4.91
C THR A 161 2.69 -1.64 -5.77
N ILE A 162 3.92 -1.67 -5.24
CA ILE A 162 5.13 -1.39 -6.03
C ILE A 162 5.30 -2.41 -7.15
N VAL A 163 5.18 -3.70 -6.82
CA VAL A 163 5.25 -4.78 -7.83
C VAL A 163 4.14 -4.61 -8.87
N ALA A 164 2.89 -4.40 -8.44
CA ALA A 164 1.77 -4.20 -9.34
C ALA A 164 1.98 -2.98 -10.26
N SER A 165 2.35 -1.84 -9.68
CA SER A 165 2.60 -0.59 -10.39
C SER A 165 3.69 -0.74 -11.44
N ARG A 166 4.80 -1.40 -11.10
CA ARG A 166 5.90 -1.64 -12.03
C ARG A 166 5.47 -2.52 -13.20
N LEU A 167 4.69 -3.56 -12.95
CA LEU A 167 4.16 -4.44 -14.02
C LEU A 167 3.13 -3.73 -14.91
N GLU A 168 2.28 -2.87 -14.33
CA GLU A 168 1.35 -2.04 -15.10
C GLU A 168 2.09 -1.06 -16.04
N LEU A 169 3.20 -0.46 -15.59
CA LEU A 169 4.03 0.41 -16.43
C LEU A 169 4.65 -0.31 -17.64
N PHE A 170 4.79 -1.64 -17.57
CA PHE A 170 5.21 -2.47 -18.70
C PHE A 170 4.04 -2.91 -19.61
N GLY A 171 2.81 -2.50 -19.31
CA GLY A 171 1.61 -2.86 -20.06
C GLY A 171 0.98 -4.20 -19.67
N CYS A 172 1.42 -4.81 -18.56
CA CYS A 172 0.84 -6.04 -18.05
C CYS A 172 -0.55 -5.78 -17.44
N LYS A 173 -1.51 -6.70 -17.66
CA LYS A 173 -2.81 -6.63 -16.96
C LYS A 173 -2.64 -7.15 -15.53
N VAL A 174 -2.77 -6.27 -14.55
CA VAL A 174 -2.55 -6.61 -13.15
C VAL A 174 -3.88 -6.63 -12.38
N ALA A 175 -4.15 -7.73 -11.70
CA ALA A 175 -5.14 -7.78 -10.63
C ALA A 175 -4.40 -7.82 -9.28
N THR A 176 -4.99 -7.20 -8.25
CA THR A 176 -4.37 -7.16 -6.93
C THR A 176 -5.36 -7.40 -5.82
N CYS A 177 -4.88 -8.01 -4.74
CA CYS A 177 -5.60 -8.12 -3.48
C CYS A 177 -4.59 -8.22 -2.33
N THR A 178 -5.08 -8.01 -1.11
CA THR A 178 -4.32 -8.31 0.10
C THR A 178 -5.02 -9.36 0.92
N VAL A 179 -4.25 -10.21 1.58
CA VAL A 179 -4.75 -11.33 2.39
C VAL A 179 -4.05 -11.36 3.74
N ARG A 180 -4.76 -11.82 4.78
CA ARG A 180 -4.14 -12.10 6.09
C ARG A 180 -3.94 -13.62 6.21
N PRO A 181 -2.70 -14.11 6.26
CA PRO A 181 -2.45 -15.49 6.62
C PRO A 181 -3.00 -15.78 8.01
N ARG A 182 -3.84 -16.81 8.14
CA ARG A 182 -4.44 -17.26 9.41
C ARG A 182 -3.98 -18.68 9.70
N GLY A 183 -3.94 -19.06 10.97
CA GLY A 183 -3.44 -20.36 11.41
C GLY A 183 -1.96 -20.37 11.80
N GLU A 184 -1.45 -21.56 12.11
CA GLU A 184 -0.08 -21.75 12.60
C GLU A 184 0.95 -21.29 11.55
N PRO A 185 1.98 -20.51 11.94
CA PRO A 185 2.88 -19.86 10.99
C PRO A 185 3.55 -20.75 9.93
N PHE A 186 3.74 -22.03 10.25
CA PHE A 186 4.39 -23.03 9.39
C PHE A 186 3.40 -24.01 8.73
N ASN A 187 2.09 -23.81 8.92
CA ASN A 187 1.03 -24.69 8.43
C ASN A 187 -0.16 -23.88 7.88
N ARG A 188 0.13 -22.73 7.26
CA ARG A 188 -0.83 -21.76 6.73
C ARG A 188 -0.64 -21.55 5.24
#